data_AF-A0A1B6I8H7-F1
#
_entry.id   AF-A0A1B6I8H7-F1
#
_cell.length_a   1.000
_cell.length_b   1.000
_cell.length_c   1.000
_cell.angle_alpha   90.00
_cell.angle_beta   90.00
_cell.angle_gamma   90.00
#
_symmetry.space_group_name_H-M   'P 1'
#
loop_
_entity.id
_entity.type
_entity.pdbx_description
1 polymer ?
#
loop_
_entity_poly.entity_id
_entity_poly.type
_entity_poly.pdbx_seq_one_letter_code
_entity_poly.pdbx_strand_id
1 'polypeptide(L)'
;KIIKPKIPELDLREDVQKLLGAVRVLDGKFGLGVPIKFLMGKKEDRISNSYTRHALYGSGKDDSEKWWKAIGRLLVKEGLLEEKAVSFGNRFAKGRFPCSTTDITTAGERYLTIGDEDETVRLVPTPEIMSLAGRKLRLAAVKAFKEKAQKVKSARI
;
A
#
# COMPACT_ATOMS: atom_id res chain seq x y z
N LYS A 1 35.26 -1.60 -11.77
CA LYS A 1 34.05 -1.13 -11.04
C LYS A 1 32.86 -1.87 -11.63
N ILE A 2 32.24 -2.79 -10.88
CA ILE A 2 31.03 -3.49 -11.33
C ILE A 2 29.92 -2.45 -11.32
N ILE A 3 29.52 -1.97 -12.49
CA ILE A 3 28.34 -1.13 -12.64
C ILE A 3 27.16 -2.06 -12.40
N LYS A 4 26.71 -2.16 -11.14
CA LYS A 4 25.42 -2.77 -10.83
C LYS A 4 24.39 -1.98 -11.65
N PRO A 5 23.56 -2.63 -12.49
CA PRO A 5 22.51 -1.90 -13.17
C PRO A 5 21.68 -1.18 -12.11
N LYS A 6 21.42 0.12 -12.33
CA LYS A 6 20.46 0.87 -11.52
C LYS A 6 19.12 0.16 -11.69
N ILE A 7 18.82 -0.75 -10.76
CA ILE A 7 17.55 -1.47 -10.69
C ILE A 7 16.49 -0.35 -10.77
N PRO A 8 15.49 -0.46 -11.67
CA PRO A 8 14.41 0.52 -11.68
C PRO A 8 13.86 0.57 -10.27
N GLU A 9 14.04 1.72 -9.62
CA GLU A 9 13.63 1.95 -8.24
C GLU A 9 12.14 1.69 -8.21
N LEU A 10 11.75 0.63 -7.49
CA LEU A 10 10.37 0.20 -7.43
C LEU A 10 9.62 1.26 -6.65
N ASP A 11 8.90 2.11 -7.38
CA ASP A 11 8.10 3.15 -6.77
C ASP A 11 6.88 2.52 -6.08
N LEU A 12 6.90 2.54 -4.74
CA LEU A 12 5.80 2.07 -3.90
C LEU A 12 4.88 3.21 -3.48
N ARG A 13 5.19 4.46 -3.84
CA ARG A 13 4.53 5.65 -3.32
C ARG A 13 3.03 5.63 -3.57
N GLU A 14 2.63 5.36 -4.81
CA GLU A 14 1.22 5.30 -5.19
C GLU A 14 0.46 4.20 -4.41
N ASP A 15 1.10 3.04 -4.24
CA ASP A 15 0.49 1.92 -3.53
C ASP A 15 0.35 2.23 -2.04
N VAL A 16 1.36 2.86 -1.43
CA VAL A 16 1.30 3.30 -0.04
C VAL A 16 0.21 4.35 0.18
N GLN A 17 0.12 5.36 -0.70
CA GLN A 17 -0.92 6.39 -0.61
C GLN A 17 -2.32 5.80 -0.73
N LYS A 18 -2.53 4.83 -1.63
CA LYS A 18 -3.80 4.11 -1.75
C LYS A 18 -4.14 3.35 -0.46
N LEU A 19 -3.19 2.62 0.11
CA LEU A 19 -3.43 1.81 1.30
C LEU A 19 -3.68 2.67 2.55
N LEU A 20 -2.87 3.70 2.78
CA LEU A 20 -3.09 4.66 3.87
C LEU A 20 -4.43 5.39 3.71
N GLY A 21 -4.74 5.86 2.50
CA GLY A 21 -6.02 6.49 2.20
C GLY A 21 -7.21 5.56 2.43
N ALA A 22 -7.10 4.27 2.09
CA ALA A 22 -8.15 3.29 2.34
C ALA A 22 -8.38 3.04 3.84
N VAL A 23 -7.31 2.95 4.64
CA VAL A 23 -7.42 2.81 6.10
C VAL A 23 -8.08 4.05 6.70
N ARG A 24 -7.70 5.25 6.25
CA ARG A 24 -8.29 6.53 6.67
C ARG A 24 -9.77 6.63 6.34
N VAL A 25 -10.19 6.25 5.13
CA VAL A 25 -11.62 6.25 4.72
C VAL A 25 -12.46 5.29 5.58
N LEU A 26 -11.85 4.19 6.03
CA LEU A 26 -12.49 3.19 6.88
C LEU A 26 -12.35 3.48 8.38
N ASP A 27 -11.81 4.65 8.74
CA ASP A 27 -11.74 5.21 10.10
C ASP A 27 -11.04 4.29 11.11
N GLY A 28 -10.07 3.47 10.64
CA GLY A 28 -9.30 2.56 11.49
C GLY A 28 -10.10 1.45 12.19
N LYS A 29 -11.39 1.27 11.84
CA LYS A 29 -12.32 0.37 12.55
C LYS A 29 -12.12 -1.11 12.26
N PHE A 30 -11.27 -1.43 11.30
CA PHE A 30 -11.10 -2.79 10.81
C PHE A 30 -9.62 -3.15 10.76
N GLY A 31 -9.32 -4.45 10.85
CA GLY A 31 -8.00 -4.95 10.49
C GLY A 31 -7.74 -4.78 8.99
N LEU A 32 -6.44 -4.79 8.63
CA LEU A 32 -5.93 -4.54 7.27
C LEU A 32 -6.66 -5.29 6.13
N GLY A 33 -7.23 -6.47 6.40
CA GLY A 33 -7.96 -7.25 5.39
C GLY A 33 -9.14 -6.51 4.75
N VAL A 34 -9.86 -5.66 5.50
CA VAL A 34 -11.02 -4.91 4.99
C VAL A 34 -10.58 -3.75 4.07
N PRO A 35 -9.63 -2.88 4.46
CA PRO A 35 -9.01 -1.90 3.56
C PRO A 35 -8.44 -2.53 2.27
N ILE A 36 -7.81 -3.69 2.35
CA ILE A 36 -7.28 -4.38 1.17
C ILE A 36 -8.41 -4.79 0.21
N LYS A 37 -9.48 -5.40 0.72
CA LYS A 37 -10.63 -5.78 -0.12
C LYS A 37 -11.32 -4.58 -0.73
N PHE A 38 -11.42 -3.48 0.01
CA PHE A 38 -11.92 -2.19 -0.47
C PHE A 38 -11.08 -1.68 -1.66
N LEU A 39 -9.74 -1.66 -1.54
CA LEU A 39 -8.87 -1.27 -2.65
C LEU A 39 -8.98 -2.19 -3.87
N MET A 40 -9.12 -3.49 -3.63
CA MET A 40 -9.30 -4.48 -4.71
C MET A 40 -10.69 -4.40 -5.36
N GLY A 41 -11.64 -3.62 -4.82
CA GLY A 41 -13.00 -3.53 -5.34
C GLY A 41 -13.81 -4.82 -5.11
N LYS A 42 -13.43 -5.61 -4.10
CA LYS A 42 -14.20 -6.81 -3.71
C LYS A 42 -15.36 -6.39 -2.81
N LYS A 43 -16.49 -7.09 -2.92
CA LYS A 43 -17.59 -6.93 -1.96
C LYS A 43 -17.16 -7.52 -0.62
N GLU A 44 -17.49 -6.82 0.45
CA GLU A 44 -17.23 -7.21 1.82
C GLU A 44 -18.43 -6.78 2.66
N ASP A 45 -19.09 -7.75 3.30
CA ASP A 45 -20.35 -7.52 4.01
C ASP A 45 -20.20 -6.57 5.21
N ARG A 46 -18.97 -6.45 5.72
CA ARG A 46 -18.61 -5.52 6.80
C ARG A 46 -18.56 -4.05 6.36
N ILE A 47 -18.60 -3.78 5.05
CA ILE A 47 -18.53 -2.42 4.50
C ILE A 47 -19.89 -2.05 3.90
N SER A 48 -20.41 -0.88 4.24
CA SER A 48 -21.64 -0.36 3.63
C SER A 48 -21.48 -0.12 2.13
N ASN A 49 -22.56 -0.29 1.36
CA ASN A 49 -22.59 -0.02 -0.07
C ASN A 49 -22.20 1.44 -0.42
N SER A 50 -22.29 2.38 0.53
CA SER A 50 -21.85 3.77 0.35
C SER A 50 -20.36 3.89 0.03
N TYR A 51 -19.50 3.06 0.63
CA TYR A 51 -18.06 3.07 0.39
C TYR A 51 -17.69 2.60 -1.03
N THR A 52 -18.55 1.82 -1.69
CA THR A 52 -18.28 1.36 -3.07
C THR A 52 -18.29 2.48 -4.10
N ARG A 53 -18.85 3.65 -3.75
CA ARG A 53 -18.85 4.86 -4.59
C ARG A 53 -17.57 5.70 -4.43
N HIS A 54 -16.70 5.35 -3.48
CA HIS A 54 -15.48 6.11 -3.21
C HIS A 54 -14.43 5.88 -4.30
N ALA A 55 -13.69 6.92 -4.69
CA ALA A 55 -12.71 6.85 -5.79
C ALA A 55 -11.58 5.81 -5.56
N LEU A 56 -11.25 5.53 -4.30
CA LEU A 56 -10.26 4.51 -3.95
C LEU A 56 -10.78 3.07 -4.07
N TYR A 57 -12.11 2.86 -4.12
CA TYR A 57 -12.69 1.53 -4.27
C TYR A 57 -12.33 0.94 -5.64
N GLY A 58 -11.69 -0.23 -5.66
CA GLY A 58 -11.24 -0.87 -6.90
C GLY A 58 -9.99 -0.28 -7.55
N SER A 59 -9.37 0.75 -6.97
CA SER A 59 -8.15 1.39 -7.48
C SER A 59 -6.89 0.51 -7.42
N GLY A 60 -6.95 -0.60 -6.67
CA GLY A 60 -5.89 -1.58 -6.49
C GLY A 60 -6.19 -2.96 -7.08
N LYS A 61 -7.18 -3.06 -7.99
CA LYS A 61 -7.62 -4.33 -8.59
C LYS A 61 -6.53 -5.06 -9.40
N ASP A 62 -5.55 -4.33 -9.92
CA ASP A 62 -4.49 -4.87 -10.77
C ASP A 62 -3.42 -5.64 -9.98
N ASP A 63 -3.42 -5.47 -8.67
CA ASP A 63 -2.46 -6.06 -7.74
C ASP A 63 -3.10 -7.15 -6.87
N SER A 64 -2.28 -8.12 -6.48
CA SER A 64 -2.75 -9.27 -5.70
C SER A 64 -3.00 -8.90 -4.24
N GLU A 65 -3.84 -9.68 -3.55
CA GLU A 65 -4.04 -9.52 -2.10
C GLU A 65 -2.73 -9.69 -1.32
N LYS A 66 -1.85 -10.59 -1.79
CA LYS A 66 -0.52 -10.80 -1.19
C LYS A 66 0.35 -9.56 -1.31
N TRP A 67 0.29 -8.85 -2.44
CA TRP A 67 0.98 -7.57 -2.64
C TRP A 67 0.54 -6.55 -1.60
N TRP A 68 -0.77 -6.30 -1.49
CA TRP A 68 -1.30 -5.34 -0.52
C TRP A 68 -1.00 -5.71 0.93
N LYS A 69 -1.02 -7.00 1.27
CA LYS A 69 -0.58 -7.49 2.59
C LYS A 69 0.89 -7.21 2.85
N ALA A 70 1.76 -7.37 1.86
CA ALA A 70 3.19 -7.08 1.99
C ALA A 70 3.44 -5.58 2.18
N ILE A 71 2.70 -4.73 1.45
CA ILE A 71 2.74 -3.26 1.66
C ILE A 71 2.27 -2.92 3.07
N GLY A 72 1.13 -3.45 3.53
CA GLY A 72 0.65 -3.13 4.88
C GLY A 72 1.63 -3.55 5.98
N ARG A 73 2.29 -4.70 5.86
CA ARG A 73 3.38 -5.10 6.78
C ARG A 73 4.55 -4.13 6.74
N LEU A 74 4.93 -3.63 5.56
CA LEU A 74 5.95 -2.60 5.44
C LEU A 74 5.51 -1.32 6.17
N LEU A 75 4.28 -0.86 5.98
CA LEU A 75 3.78 0.35 6.63
C LEU A 75 3.71 0.25 8.16
N VAL A 76 3.35 -0.93 8.68
CA VAL A 76 3.39 -1.18 10.13
C VAL A 76 4.83 -1.16 10.64
N LYS A 77 5.76 -1.77 9.90
CA LYS A 77 7.19 -1.78 10.25
C LYS A 77 7.81 -0.38 10.25
N GLU A 78 7.45 0.45 9.26
CA GLU A 78 7.92 1.83 9.14
C GLU A 78 7.15 2.81 10.06
N GLY A 79 6.16 2.33 10.82
CA GLY A 79 5.41 3.14 11.79
C GLY A 79 4.38 4.10 11.16
N LEU A 80 4.02 3.90 9.89
CA LEU A 80 2.95 4.65 9.21
C LEU A 80 1.56 4.11 9.53
N LEU A 81 1.47 2.82 9.82
CA LEU A 81 0.28 2.16 10.33
C LEU A 81 0.57 1.57 11.70
N GLU A 82 -0.44 1.51 12.55
CA GLU A 82 -0.38 0.82 13.82
C GLU A 82 -1.45 -0.27 13.90
N GLU A 83 -1.08 -1.41 14.46
CA GLU A 83 -2.02 -2.49 14.76
C GLU A 83 -2.39 -2.44 16.25
N LYS A 84 -3.64 -2.09 16.53
CA LYS A 84 -4.20 -2.09 17.89
C LYS A 84 -4.91 -3.41 18.13
N ALA A 85 -4.46 -4.17 19.11
CA ALA A 85 -5.19 -5.35 19.55
C ALA A 85 -6.48 -4.93 20.26
N VAL A 86 -7.62 -5.31 19.68
CA VAL A 86 -8.94 -5.12 20.27
C VAL A 86 -9.48 -6.47 20.74
N SER A 87 -9.85 -6.53 22.01
CA SER A 87 -10.59 -7.68 22.55
C SER A 87 -12.07 -7.47 22.26
N PHE A 88 -12.60 -8.12 21.22
CA PHE A 88 -14.03 -8.09 20.90
C PHE A 88 -14.72 -9.29 21.55
N GLY A 89 -15.60 -9.03 22.53
CA GLY A 89 -16.41 -10.07 23.17
C GLY A 89 -16.90 -9.71 24.57
N ASN A 90 -18.15 -10.05 24.87
CA ASN A 90 -18.68 -10.04 26.24
C ASN A 90 -17.81 -10.92 27.14
N ARG A 91 -17.70 -10.58 28.45
CA ARG A 91 -16.95 -11.35 29.46
C ARG A 91 -17.29 -12.85 29.54
N PHE A 92 -18.33 -13.31 28.83
CA PHE A 92 -18.90 -14.65 28.87
C PHE A 92 -18.75 -15.45 27.56
N ALA A 93 -18.19 -14.89 26.47
CA ALA A 93 -17.97 -15.64 25.24
C ALA A 93 -16.70 -16.51 25.35
N LYS A 94 -16.87 -17.84 25.33
CA LYS A 94 -15.76 -18.82 25.21
C LYS A 94 -15.12 -18.69 23.83
N GLY A 95 -14.18 -17.76 23.69
CA GLY A 95 -13.42 -17.55 22.46
C GLY A 95 -12.97 -16.10 22.34
N ARG A 96 -11.92 -15.73 23.07
CA ARG A 96 -11.17 -14.50 22.79
C ARG A 96 -10.43 -14.72 21.48
N PHE A 97 -11.04 -14.33 20.36
CA PHE A 97 -10.31 -14.26 19.10
C PHE A 97 -9.49 -12.96 19.13
N PRO A 98 -8.15 -13.02 19.03
CA PRO A 98 -7.35 -11.82 18.90
C PRO A 98 -7.79 -11.12 17.61
N CYS A 99 -8.41 -9.96 17.74
CA CYS A 99 -8.74 -9.09 16.63
C CYS A 99 -7.78 -7.91 16.69
N SER A 100 -7.18 -7.55 15.56
CA SER A 100 -6.41 -6.31 15.44
C SER A 100 -7.14 -5.35 14.52
N THR A 101 -7.28 -4.11 14.96
CA THR A 101 -7.67 -2.98 14.11
C THR A 101 -6.40 -2.31 13.61
N THR A 102 -6.41 -1.88 12.36
CA THR A 102 -5.29 -1.17 11.78
C THR A 102 -5.68 0.29 11.64
N ASP A 103 -4.92 1.17 12.28
CA ASP A 103 -5.17 2.61 12.32
C ASP A 103 -3.99 3.37 11.73
N ILE A 104 -4.25 4.60 11.29
CA ILE A 104 -3.21 5.47 10.73
C ILE A 104 -2.50 6.22 11.85
N THR A 105 -1.18 6.23 11.83
CA THR A 105 -0.40 6.99 12.83
C THR A 105 -0.30 8.46 12.43
N THR A 106 0.14 9.31 13.36
CA THR A 106 0.46 10.72 13.06
C THR A 106 1.49 10.84 11.91
N ALA A 107 2.45 9.90 11.83
CA ALA A 107 3.41 9.85 10.74
C ALA A 107 2.73 9.45 9.41
N GLY A 108 1.80 8.49 9.44
CA GLY A 108 0.97 8.12 8.30
C GLY A 108 0.14 9.28 7.74
N GLU A 109 -0.49 10.07 8.60
CA GLU A 109 -1.28 11.23 8.19
C GLU A 109 -0.42 12.36 7.62
N ARG A 110 0.76 12.58 8.20
CA ARG A 110 1.74 13.52 7.64
C ARG A 110 2.19 13.09 6.25
N TYR A 111 2.47 11.80 6.07
CA TYR A 111 2.83 11.24 4.76
C TYR A 111 1.72 11.42 3.71
N LEU A 112 0.44 11.29 4.10
CA LEU A 112 -0.68 11.58 3.19
C LEU A 112 -0.77 13.07 2.79
N THR A 113 -0.38 13.97 3.68
CA THR A 113 -0.51 15.42 3.48
C THR A 113 0.69 16.02 2.74
N ILE A 114 1.90 15.59 3.10
CA ILE A 114 3.18 16.16 2.66
C ILE A 114 3.80 15.31 1.53
N GLY A 115 3.48 14.01 1.47
CA GLY A 115 3.99 13.12 0.43
C GLY A 115 5.48 12.82 0.59
N ASP A 116 6.23 13.01 -0.50
CA ASP A 116 7.65 12.59 -0.65
C ASP A 116 8.65 13.62 -0.11
N GLU A 117 8.16 14.78 0.32
CA GLU A 117 9.01 15.81 0.95
C GLU A 117 9.34 15.45 2.41
N ASP A 118 8.66 14.45 2.98
CA ASP A 118 8.99 13.94 4.30
C ASP A 118 10.18 12.97 4.22
N GLU A 119 11.39 13.53 4.29
CA GLU A 119 12.67 12.78 4.28
C GLU A 119 12.79 11.78 5.46
N THR A 120 11.86 11.83 6.42
CA THR A 120 11.86 10.97 7.60
C THR A 120 11.40 9.53 7.32
N VAL A 121 10.68 9.28 6.22
CA VAL A 121 10.12 7.95 5.92
C VAL A 121 10.67 7.40 4.62
N ARG A 122 11.69 6.54 4.73
CA ARG A 122 12.27 5.84 3.58
C ARG A 122 11.64 4.46 3.42
N LEU A 123 10.70 4.35 2.48
CA LEU A 123 10.08 3.07 2.13
C LEU A 123 11.08 2.16 1.42
N VAL A 124 11.71 1.24 2.16
CA VAL A 124 12.60 0.23 1.57
C VAL A 124 11.80 -1.01 1.20
N PRO A 125 11.74 -1.41 -0.09
CA PRO A 125 11.06 -2.63 -0.50
C PRO A 125 11.64 -3.86 0.21
N THR A 126 10.79 -4.63 0.89
CA THR A 126 11.21 -5.90 1.52
C THR A 126 11.48 -6.96 0.45
N PRO A 127 12.27 -8.01 0.77
CA PRO A 127 12.49 -9.12 -0.17
C PRO A 127 11.19 -9.77 -0.67
N GLU A 128 10.17 -9.80 0.18
CA GLU A 128 8.83 -10.26 -0.19
C GLU A 128 8.19 -9.38 -1.26
N ILE A 129 8.18 -8.06 -1.07
CA ILE A 129 7.69 -7.09 -2.06
C ILE A 129 8.48 -7.25 -3.36
N MET A 130 9.81 -7.34 -3.28
CA MET A 130 10.67 -7.52 -4.46
C MET A 130 10.33 -8.81 -5.24
N SER A 131 10.03 -9.91 -4.53
CA SER A 131 9.62 -11.17 -5.17
C SER A 131 8.26 -11.07 -5.88
N LEU A 132 7.33 -10.26 -5.33
CA LEU A 132 5.99 -10.06 -5.88
C LEU A 132 5.95 -8.97 -6.96
N ALA A 133 6.95 -8.09 -6.97
CA ALA A 133 7.03 -6.95 -7.88
C ALA A 133 7.42 -7.33 -9.32
N GLY A 134 7.56 -8.62 -9.67
CA GLY A 134 8.07 -9.07 -10.97
C GLY A 134 7.35 -8.41 -12.17
N ARG A 135 6.03 -8.24 -12.12
CA ARG A 135 5.26 -7.51 -13.15
C ARG A 135 5.59 -6.01 -13.13
N LYS A 136 5.59 -5.38 -11.96
CA LYS A 136 5.85 -3.93 -11.81
C LYS A 136 7.27 -3.56 -12.22
N LEU A 137 8.26 -4.36 -11.86
CA LEU A 137 9.67 -4.18 -12.26
C LEU A 137 9.84 -4.27 -13.78
N ARG A 138 9.16 -5.21 -14.44
CA ARG A 138 9.15 -5.31 -15.91
C ARG A 138 8.52 -4.07 -16.55
N LEU A 139 7.36 -3.64 -16.05
CA LEU A 139 6.69 -2.44 -16.56
C LEU A 139 7.54 -1.17 -16.35
N ALA A 140 8.17 -1.03 -15.18
CA ALA A 140 9.08 0.06 -14.87
C ALA A 140 10.30 0.06 -15.81
N ALA A 141 10.89 -1.11 -16.09
CA ALA A 141 11.99 -1.25 -17.04
C ALA A 141 11.57 -0.84 -18.47
N VAL A 142 10.38 -1.24 -18.91
CA VAL A 142 9.83 -0.84 -20.22
C VAL A 142 9.59 0.66 -20.29
N LYS A 143 9.01 1.27 -19.24
CA LYS A 143 8.80 2.73 -19.15
C LYS A 143 10.12 3.49 -19.23
N ALA A 144 11.12 3.09 -18.44
CA ALA A 144 12.44 3.69 -18.45
C ALA A 144 13.14 3.56 -19.83
N PHE A 145 12.95 2.44 -20.52
CA PHE A 145 13.48 2.26 -21.88
C PHE A 145 12.81 3.21 -22.88
N LYS A 146 11.48 3.34 -22.83
CA LYS A 146 10.72 4.28 -23.68
C LYS A 146 11.12 5.72 -23.43
N GLU A 147 11.24 6.14 -22.17
CA GLU A 147 11.67 7.50 -21.80
C GLU A 147 13.08 7.81 -22.31
N LYS A 148 14.02 6.86 -22.17
CA LYS A 148 15.37 6.99 -22.75
C LYS A 148 15.31 7.11 -24.28
N ALA A 149 14.54 6.26 -24.96
CA ALA A 149 14.39 6.32 -26.41
C ALA A 149 13.78 7.65 -26.88
N GLN A 150 12.81 8.18 -26.15
CA GLN A 150 12.17 9.47 -26.45
C GLN A 150 13.14 10.64 -26.22
N LYS A 151 13.91 10.62 -25.12
CA LYS A 151 14.94 11.63 -24.84
C LYS A 151 16.05 11.63 -25.91
N VAL A 152 16.46 10.45 -26.40
CA VAL A 152 17.42 10.33 -27.50
C VAL A 152 16.86 10.86 -28.82
N LYS A 153 15.56 10.64 -29.09
CA LYS A 153 14.90 11.22 -30.28
C LYS A 153 14.78 12.74 -30.20
N SER A 154 14.38 13.30 -29.05
CA SER A 154 14.29 14.75 -28.84
C SER A 154 15.65 15.46 -28.80
N ALA A 155 16.73 14.75 -28.44
CA ALA A 155 18.09 15.31 -28.48
C ALA A 155 18.73 15.31 -29.88
N ARG A 156 18.06 14.70 -30.88
CA ARG A 156 18.50 14.66 -32.28
C ARG A 156 17.74 15.64 -33.18
N ILE A 157 16.74 16.35 -32.64
CA ILE A 157 16.00 17.44 -33.27
C ILE A 157 16.54 18.74 -32.71
#